data_AF-A0AAU7G472-F1
#
_entry.id   AF-A0AAU7G472-F1
#
_cell.length_a   1.000
_cell.length_b   1.000
_cell.length_c   1.000
_cell.angle_alpha   90.00
_cell.angle_beta   90.00
_cell.angle_gamma   90.00
#
_symmetry.space_group_name_H-M   'P 1'
#
loop_
_entity.id
_entity.type
_entity.pdbx_description
1 polymer ?
#
loop_
_entity_poly.entity_id
_entity_poly.type
_entity_poly.pdbx_seq_one_letter_code
_entity_poly.pdbx_strand_id
1 'polypeptide(L)'
;MLHIVQVILDQHNIYRLASNNDEYERFMIHLQYLFRRLEQGKKFRSSDITKKVKDELISEYPESFVVVKEIDEQLKQDFQWEISDEEKLYLIVHIQRIYEKSSKY
;
A
#
# COMPACT_ATOMS: atom_id res chain seq x y z
N MET A 1 0.45 -3.72 -13.74
CA MET A 1 0.71 -3.02 -12.46
C MET A 1 -0.41 -3.25 -11.45
N LEU A 2 -1.65 -2.79 -11.66
CA LEU A 2 -2.74 -3.10 -10.71
C LEU A 2 -2.98 -4.60 -10.54
N HIS A 3 -2.79 -5.39 -11.59
CA HIS A 3 -2.89 -6.85 -11.50
C HIS A 3 -1.87 -7.46 -10.53
N ILE A 4 -0.63 -6.93 -10.48
CA ILE A 4 0.40 -7.38 -9.53
C ILE A 4 -0.08 -7.15 -8.10
N VAL A 5 -0.60 -5.94 -7.83
CA VAL A 5 -1.15 -5.65 -6.51
C VAL A 5 -2.33 -6.56 -6.20
N GLN A 6 -3.24 -6.79 -7.13
CA GLN A 6 -4.39 -7.67 -6.91
C GLN A 6 -3.94 -9.09 -6.54
N VAL A 7 -2.92 -9.64 -7.21
CA VAL A 7 -2.36 -10.96 -6.87
C VAL A 7 -1.82 -10.98 -5.45
N ILE A 8 -1.07 -9.95 -5.04
CA ILE A 8 -0.54 -9.85 -3.68
C ILE A 8 -1.70 -9.73 -2.66
N LEU A 9 -2.69 -8.88 -2.92
CA LEU A 9 -3.87 -8.77 -2.05
C LEU A 9 -4.58 -10.12 -1.88
N ASP A 10 -4.74 -10.87 -2.96
CA ASP A 10 -5.40 -12.19 -2.93
C ASP A 10 -4.59 -13.20 -2.11
N GLN A 11 -3.25 -13.16 -2.16
CA GLN A 11 -2.35 -14.01 -1.35
C GLN A 11 -2.46 -13.71 0.16
N HIS A 12 -2.77 -12.45 0.50
CA HIS A 12 -2.98 -12.01 1.89
C HIS A 12 -4.45 -12.02 2.33
N ASN A 13 -5.33 -12.65 1.55
CA ASN A 13 -6.78 -12.72 1.81
C ASN A 13 -7.48 -11.35 1.91
N ILE A 14 -6.96 -10.34 1.21
CA ILE A 14 -7.56 -9.01 1.15
C ILE A 14 -8.50 -8.93 -0.05
N TYR A 15 -9.80 -9.03 0.22
CA TYR A 15 -10.83 -8.99 -0.80
C TYR A 15 -11.73 -7.76 -0.66
N ARG A 16 -12.31 -7.33 -1.79
CA ARG A 16 -13.39 -6.34 -1.79
C ARG A 16 -14.66 -6.99 -1.24
N LEU A 17 -15.16 -6.44 -0.14
CA LEU A 17 -16.37 -6.85 0.56
C LEU A 17 -17.35 -5.67 0.63
N ALA A 18 -18.63 -5.96 0.86
CA ALA A 18 -19.63 -4.90 1.05
C ALA A 18 -19.28 -3.99 2.25
N SER A 19 -18.66 -4.53 3.30
CA SER A 19 -18.28 -3.79 4.51
C SER A 19 -17.07 -2.86 4.35
N ASN A 20 -16.19 -3.14 3.38
CA ASN A 20 -14.92 -2.43 3.17
C ASN A 20 -14.83 -1.74 1.79
N ASN A 21 -15.92 -1.72 1.02
CA ASN A 21 -15.91 -1.32 -0.38
C ASN A 21 -15.29 0.07 -0.60
N ASP A 22 -15.61 1.01 0.29
CA ASP A 22 -15.13 2.39 0.20
C ASP A 22 -13.63 2.49 0.48
N GLU A 23 -13.11 1.76 1.47
CA GLU A 23 -11.70 1.67 1.80
C GLU A 23 -10.91 1.00 0.67
N TYR A 24 -11.43 -0.13 0.15
CA TYR A 24 -10.84 -0.84 -0.97
C TYR A 24 -10.78 0.04 -2.22
N GLU A 25 -11.86 0.75 -2.54
CA GLU A 25 -11.91 1.63 -3.70
C GLU A 25 -10.94 2.81 -3.59
N ARG A 26 -10.86 3.46 -2.42
CA ARG A 26 -9.87 4.51 -2.17
C ARG A 26 -8.44 4.01 -2.32
N PHE A 27 -8.14 2.80 -1.85
CA PHE A 27 -6.83 2.17 -2.01
C PHE A 27 -6.50 1.94 -3.49
N MET A 28 -7.44 1.37 -4.26
CA MET A 28 -7.22 1.10 -5.69
C MET A 28 -7.06 2.38 -6.52
N ILE A 29 -7.82 3.43 -6.21
CA ILE A 29 -7.67 4.75 -6.88
C ILE A 29 -6.32 5.37 -6.52
N HIS A 30 -5.87 5.27 -5.26
CA HIS A 30 -4.56 5.77 -4.85
C HIS A 30 -3.43 5.07 -5.61
N LEU A 31 -3.49 3.74 -5.71
CA LEU A 31 -2.51 2.96 -6.49
C LEU A 31 -2.50 3.34 -7.96
N GLN A 32 -3.67 3.55 -8.57
CA GLN A 32 -3.76 4.03 -9.95
C GLN A 32 -3.02 5.34 -10.15
N TYR A 33 -3.20 6.29 -9.23
CA TYR A 33 -2.51 7.58 -9.28
C TYR A 33 -1.01 7.46 -9.02
N LEU A 34 -0.63 6.64 -8.03
CA LEU A 34 0.76 6.35 -7.68
C LEU A 34 1.52 5.77 -8.88
N PHE A 35 0.94 4.77 -9.54
CA PHE A 35 1.56 4.12 -10.70
C PHE A 35 1.70 5.06 -11.89
N ARG A 36 0.68 5.87 -12.19
CA ARG A 36 0.79 6.91 -13.22
C ARG A 36 1.92 7.91 -12.95
N ARG A 37 2.20 8.22 -11.69
CA ARG A 37 3.31 9.12 -11.30
C ARG A 37 4.67 8.44 -11.48
N LEU A 38 4.78 7.18 -11.09
CA LEU A 38 5.98 6.37 -11.25
C LEU A 38 6.37 6.22 -12.72
N GLU A 39 5.39 5.92 -13.60
CA GLU A 39 5.58 5.86 -15.06
C GLU A 39 6.14 7.16 -15.64
N GLN A 40 5.74 8.31 -15.09
CA GLN A 40 6.19 9.63 -15.55
C GLN A 40 7.59 10.00 -15.04
N GLY A 41 8.27 9.13 -14.30
CA GLY A 41 9.58 9.40 -13.70
C GLY A 41 9.56 10.54 -12.69
N LYS A 42 8.37 10.91 -12.17
CA LYS A 42 8.23 11.98 -11.20
C LYS A 42 8.75 11.47 -9.87
N LYS A 43 9.93 11.98 -9.47
CA LYS A 43 10.48 11.71 -8.14
C LYS A 43 9.47 12.15 -7.07
N PHE A 44 9.26 11.29 -6.08
CA PHE A 44 8.56 11.69 -4.87
C PHE A 44 9.38 12.77 -4.18
N ARG A 45 8.70 13.83 -3.73
CA ARG A 45 9.33 14.76 -2.78
C ARG A 45 9.41 13.98 -1.48
N SER A 46 10.61 13.55 -1.11
CA SER A 46 10.87 13.05 0.23
C SER A 46 10.55 14.19 1.20
N SER A 47 9.56 13.97 2.05
CA SER A 47 9.34 14.76 3.25
C SER A 47 9.99 14.02 4.41
N ASP A 48 10.60 14.75 5.34
CA ASP A 48 11.29 14.13 6.47
C ASP A 48 10.28 13.50 7.45
N ILE A 49 9.81 12.28 7.15
CA ILE A 49 9.13 11.46 8.14
C ILE A 49 10.19 10.89 9.07
N THR A 50 10.06 11.21 10.35
CA THR A 50 10.98 10.71 11.38
C THR A 50 10.97 9.19 11.43
N LYS A 51 12.15 8.59 11.63
CA LYS A 51 12.30 7.14 11.81
C LYS A 51 11.35 6.60 12.89
N LYS A 52 11.14 7.36 13.98
CA LYS A 52 10.23 6.99 15.06
C LYS A 52 8.80 6.70 14.59
N VAL A 53 8.25 7.57 13.73
CA VAL A 53 6.88 7.40 13.20
C VAL A 53 6.78 6.16 12.30
N LYS A 54 7.82 5.88 11.50
CA LYS A 54 7.88 4.66 10.69
C LYS A 54 7.90 3.41 11.57
N ASP A 55 8.79 3.37 12.54
CA ASP A 55 8.97 2.23 13.44
C ASP A 55 7.70 1.95 14.26
N GLU A 56 7.02 3.00 14.73
CA GLU A 56 5.74 2.90 15.44
C GLU A 56 4.65 2.30 14.55
N LEU A 57 4.46 2.81 13.33
CA LEU A 57 3.43 2.30 12.42
C LEU A 57 3.70 0.83 12.02
N ILE A 58 4.96 0.46 11.79
CA ILE A 58 5.35 -0.92 11.47
C ILE A 58 5.09 -1.85 12.66
N SER A 59 5.34 -1.37 13.89
CA SER A 59 5.06 -2.13 15.10
C SER A 59 3.56 -2.30 15.37
N GLU A 60 2.73 -1.29 15.04
CA GLU A 60 1.29 -1.36 15.22
C GLU A 60 0.60 -2.23 14.15
N TYR A 61 1.05 -2.16 12.90
CA TYR A 61 0.40 -2.83 11.75
C TYR A 61 1.38 -3.71 10.97
N PRO A 62 1.94 -4.77 11.59
CA PRO A 62 2.96 -5.61 10.97
C PRO A 62 2.45 -6.35 9.73
N GLU A 63 1.19 -6.80 9.74
CA GLU A 63 0.57 -7.49 8.58
C GLU A 63 0.42 -6.53 7.40
N SER A 64 -0.11 -5.33 7.63
CA SER A 64 -0.23 -4.29 6.62
C SER A 64 1.13 -3.86 6.06
N PHE A 65 2.17 -3.81 6.90
CA PHE A 65 3.54 -3.56 6.47
C PHE A 65 4.08 -4.64 5.52
N VAL A 66 3.86 -5.92 5.83
CA VAL A 66 4.31 -7.04 4.98
C VAL A 66 3.71 -6.93 3.57
N VAL A 67 2.41 -6.66 3.46
CA VAL A 67 1.74 -6.49 2.16
C VAL A 67 2.34 -5.35 1.35
N VAL A 68 2.55 -4.19 1.97
CA VAL A 68 3.15 -3.03 1.28
C VAL A 68 4.60 -3.28 0.88
N LYS A 69 5.35 -3.97 1.73
CA LYS A 69 6.74 -4.34 1.45
C LYS A 69 6.80 -5.26 0.22
N GLU A 70 5.92 -6.24 0.13
CA GLU A 70 5.87 -7.16 -1.02
C GLU A 70 5.49 -6.42 -2.32
N ILE A 71 4.54 -5.47 -2.25
CA ILE A 71 4.20 -4.60 -3.38
C ILE A 71 5.42 -3.78 -3.84
N ASP A 72 6.15 -3.15 -2.92
CA ASP A 72 7.36 -2.36 -3.27
C ASP A 72 8.47 -3.24 -3.86
N GLU A 73 8.72 -4.41 -3.28
CA GLU A 73 9.73 -5.35 -3.77
C GLU A 73 9.40 -5.84 -5.18
N GLN A 74 8.14 -6.21 -5.44
CA GLN A 74 7.73 -6.68 -6.76
C GLN A 74 7.82 -5.57 -7.82
N LEU A 75 7.43 -4.33 -7.48
CA LEU A 75 7.56 -3.19 -8.39
C LEU A 75 9.01 -2.81 -8.67
N LYS A 76 9.88 -2.93 -7.67
CA LYS A 76 11.32 -2.71 -7.82
C LYS A 76 11.96 -3.76 -8.72
N GLN A 77 11.57 -5.03 -8.58
CA GLN A 77 12.06 -6.12 -9.42
C GLN A 77 11.62 -5.96 -10.88
N ASP A 78 10.32 -5.75 -11.12
CA ASP A 78 9.75 -5.76 -12.48
C ASP A 78 10.00 -4.45 -13.26
N PHE A 79 10.06 -3.31 -12.57
CA PHE A 79 10.07 -1.98 -13.21
C PHE A 79 11.20 -1.06 -12.75
N GLN A 80 12.05 -1.48 -11.80
CA GLN A 80 13.07 -0.62 -11.17
C GLN A 80 12.48 0.63 -10.52
N TRP A 81 11.22 0.54 -10.08
CA TRP A 81 10.55 1.63 -9.37
C TRP A 81 10.65 1.45 -7.87
N GLU A 82 10.78 2.57 -7.17
CA GLU A 82 10.87 2.59 -5.73
C GLU A 82 9.77 3.51 -5.18
N ILE A 83 8.93 2.96 -4.31
CA ILE A 83 7.91 3.74 -3.61
C ILE A 83 8.61 4.49 -2.47
N SER A 84 8.32 5.78 -2.33
CA SER A 84 8.90 6.56 -1.22
C SER A 84 8.36 6.08 0.12
N ASP A 85 9.11 6.34 1.19
CA ASP A 85 8.69 5.90 2.52
C ASP A 85 7.36 6.55 2.96
N GLU A 86 7.05 7.77 2.51
CA GLU A 86 5.75 8.37 2.82
C GLU A 86 4.59 7.61 2.17
N GLU A 87 4.76 7.26 0.89
CA GLU A 87 3.74 6.53 0.14
C GLU A 87 3.62 5.11 0.71
N LYS A 88 4.71 4.46 1.13
CA LYS A 88 4.67 3.18 1.85
C LYS A 88 3.83 3.27 3.12
N LEU A 89 4.11 4.25 3.99
CA LEU A 89 3.32 4.44 5.21
C LEU A 89 1.85 4.71 4.91
N TYR A 90 1.57 5.48 3.86
CA TYR A 90 0.21 5.76 3.45
C TYR A 90 -0.52 4.50 2.95
N LEU A 91 0.15 3.64 2.17
CA LEU A 91 -0.38 2.35 1.75
C LEU A 91 -0.64 1.42 2.95
N ILE A 92 0.22 1.44 3.98
CA ILE A 92 0.04 0.64 5.21
C ILE A 92 -1.27 1.04 5.89
N VAL A 93 -1.52 2.35 6.04
CA VAL A 93 -2.77 2.86 6.62
C VAL A 93 -4.00 2.44 5.82
N HIS A 94 -3.91 2.42 4.47
CA HIS A 94 -5.03 1.97 3.65
C HIS A 94 -5.33 0.48 3.82
N ILE A 95 -4.31 -0.37 3.79
CA ILE A 95 -4.48 -1.81 3.99
C ILE A 95 -5.03 -2.09 5.40
N GLN A 96 -4.52 -1.39 6.42
CA GLN A 96 -5.03 -1.48 7.77
C GLN A 96 -6.53 -1.14 7.86
N ARG A 97 -6.96 -0.05 7.19
CA ARG A 97 -8.39 0.32 7.15
C ARG A 97 -9.26 -0.71 6.44
N ILE A 98 -8.73 -1.37 5.40
CA ILE A 98 -9.44 -2.48 4.75
C ILE A 98 -9.62 -3.62 5.76
N TYR A 99 -8.58 -4.03 6.49
CA TYR A 99 -8.69 -5.06 7.52
C TYR A 99 -9.71 -4.71 8.62
N GLU A 100 -9.69 -3.49 9.14
CA GLU A 100 -10.63 -3.04 10.18
C GLU A 100 -12.10 -3.12 9.76
N LYS A 101 -12.37 -2.99 8.46
CA LYS A 101 -13.71 -3.05 7.87
C LYS A 101 -14.09 -4.45 7.42
N SER A 102 -13.10 -5.27 7.05
CA SER A 102 -13.28 -6.70 6.76
C SER A 102 -13.62 -7.49 8.02
N SER A 103 -12.94 -7.23 9.14
CA SER A 103 -13.10 -7.98 10.40
C SER A 103 -14.33 -7.60 11.21
N LYS A 104 -15.14 -6.64 10.74
CA LYS A 104 -16.28 -6.10 11.50
C LYS A 104 -17.58 -6.92 11.40
N TYR A 105 -17.55 -8.10 10.78
CA TYR A 105 -18.67 -9.06 10.71
C TYR A 105 -18.19 -10.50 10.68
#